data_AF-A0A7S0ZWU7-F1
#
_entry.id   AF-A0A7S0ZWU7-F1
#
_cell.length_a   1.000
_cell.length_b   1.000
_cell.length_c   1.000
_cell.angle_alpha   90.00
_cell.angle_beta   90.00
_cell.angle_gamma   90.00
#
_symmetry.space_group_name_H-M   'P 1'
#
loop_
_entity.id
_entity.type
_entity.pdbx_description
1 polymer ?
#
loop_
_entity_poly.entity_id
_entity_poly.type
_entity_poly.pdbx_seq_one_letter_code
_entity_poly.pdbx_strand_id
1 'polypeptide(L)'
;MVFSGFPTNASAALKNLSDRVARLEMEVTLCNDAELFKSPDTGWVIFCGILVLFMQVGFALLESGFVKTENVVTVYVKNVLVFLLGVIPAAFWGFNVAYPDVSPHLMHLTGSGNHDGLKLSFFVFVVYQSNCLTIISGALAERTLVLGYLTFGMYIAGFIYPLSVRFTWGGGFLSTLDPPFHDSAGSGVVHMVAGMASLTGAVVVGSRLGRWDSAKAADFEPRNISSVLFALLVLMVGWYGFNGGASMGISTTADVEASMNAIITTTFSGVSGGLVVFVGSLVMNRLE
;
A
#
# COMPACT_ATOMS: atom_id res chain seq x y z
N MET A 1 9.48 -40.82 -66.11
CA MET A 1 10.35 -41.25 -65.00
C MET A 1 10.68 -40.04 -64.16
N VAL A 2 10.64 -40.22 -62.86
CA VAL A 2 10.58 -39.23 -61.78
C VAL A 2 11.82 -38.33 -61.76
N PHE A 3 11.63 -37.01 -61.66
CA PHE A 3 12.70 -36.05 -61.43
C PHE A 3 13.33 -36.31 -60.06
N SER A 4 14.57 -36.80 -60.07
CA SER A 4 15.36 -37.09 -58.89
C SER A 4 16.11 -35.85 -58.40
N GLY A 5 15.91 -35.53 -57.12
CA GLY A 5 16.90 -34.84 -56.28
C GLY A 5 16.91 -33.32 -56.38
N PHE A 6 16.25 -32.64 -55.44
CA PHE A 6 16.66 -31.29 -55.06
C PHE A 6 18.13 -31.32 -54.61
N PRO A 7 18.97 -30.35 -55.00
CA PRO A 7 20.37 -30.32 -54.62
C PRO A 7 20.51 -30.36 -53.10
N THR A 8 21.42 -31.20 -52.60
CA THR A 8 21.66 -31.47 -51.17
C THR A 8 21.84 -30.21 -50.32
N ASN A 9 22.33 -29.12 -50.90
CA ASN A 9 22.46 -27.81 -50.24
C ASN A 9 21.13 -27.10 -49.98
N ALA A 10 20.11 -27.31 -50.83
CA ALA A 10 18.81 -26.65 -50.67
C ALA A 10 18.03 -27.25 -49.49
N SER A 11 18.07 -28.57 -49.31
CA SER A 11 17.41 -29.25 -48.18
C SER A 11 18.04 -28.87 -46.83
N ALA A 12 19.38 -28.80 -46.78
CA ALA A 12 20.09 -28.35 -45.58
C ALA A 12 19.82 -26.87 -45.26
N ALA A 13 19.77 -26.01 -46.28
CA ALA A 13 19.40 -24.60 -46.11
C ALA A 13 17.94 -24.45 -45.65
N LEU A 14 17.01 -25.24 -46.19
CA LEU A 14 15.61 -25.24 -45.77
C LEU A 14 15.46 -25.66 -44.30
N LYS A 15 16.18 -26.70 -43.89
CA LYS A 15 16.17 -27.16 -42.49
C LYS A 15 16.73 -26.10 -41.55
N ASN A 16 17.84 -25.45 -41.93
CA ASN A 16 18.42 -24.36 -41.13
C ASN A 16 17.46 -23.17 -41.01
N LEU A 17 16.81 -22.76 -42.11
CA LEU A 17 15.78 -21.73 -42.05
C LEU A 17 14.59 -22.15 -41.18
N SER A 18 14.10 -23.39 -41.31
CA SER A 18 13.01 -23.92 -40.47
C SER A 18 13.38 -23.88 -38.98
N ASP A 19 14.60 -24.28 -38.62
CA ASP A 19 15.07 -24.27 -37.23
C ASP A 19 15.23 -22.84 -36.70
N ARG A 20 15.60 -21.87 -37.57
CA ARG A 20 15.67 -20.44 -37.23
C ARG A 20 14.28 -19.82 -37.08
N VAL A 21 13.33 -20.18 -37.96
CA VAL A 21 11.94 -19.73 -37.86
C VAL A 21 11.31 -20.29 -36.59
N ALA A 22 11.48 -21.58 -36.27
CA ALA A 22 10.96 -22.16 -35.02
C ALA A 22 11.56 -21.51 -33.76
N ARG A 23 12.85 -21.16 -33.78
CA ARG A 23 13.48 -20.38 -32.69
C ARG A 23 12.93 -18.96 -32.59
N LEU A 24 12.76 -18.28 -33.72
CA LEU A 24 12.18 -16.94 -33.76
C LEU A 24 10.71 -16.95 -33.36
N GLU A 25 9.92 -17.96 -33.73
CA GLU A 25 8.53 -18.13 -33.27
C GLU A 25 8.47 -18.38 -31.77
N MET A 26 9.42 -19.13 -31.20
CA MET A 26 9.55 -19.32 -29.76
C MET A 26 9.98 -18.03 -29.05
N GLU A 27 10.96 -17.31 -29.57
CA GLU A 27 11.38 -15.99 -29.07
C GLU A 27 10.27 -14.95 -29.21
N VAL A 28 9.50 -14.96 -30.29
CA VAL A 28 8.33 -14.09 -30.50
C VAL A 28 7.15 -14.51 -29.62
N THR A 29 6.98 -15.79 -29.31
CA THR A 29 6.00 -16.26 -28.32
C THR A 29 6.40 -15.79 -26.91
N LEU A 30 7.70 -15.83 -26.58
CA LEU A 30 8.26 -15.28 -25.35
C LEU A 30 8.24 -13.75 -25.31
N CYS A 31 8.32 -13.07 -26.46
CA CYS A 31 8.20 -11.61 -26.56
C CYS A 31 6.76 -11.11 -26.67
N ASN A 32 5.81 -11.97 -27.08
CA ASN A 32 4.37 -11.71 -27.01
C ASN A 32 3.86 -11.72 -25.55
N ASP A 33 4.73 -11.99 -24.56
CA ASP A 33 4.59 -11.62 -23.15
C ASP A 33 4.63 -10.09 -22.93
N ALA A 34 4.08 -9.30 -23.86
CA ALA A 34 3.68 -7.92 -23.64
C ALA A 34 2.38 -7.83 -22.81
N GLU A 35 2.03 -8.89 -22.07
CA GLU A 35 1.11 -8.79 -20.95
C GLU A 35 1.86 -8.10 -19.81
N LEU A 36 1.51 -6.82 -19.60
CA LEU A 36 1.95 -5.95 -18.50
C LEU A 36 1.71 -6.55 -17.08
N PHE A 37 1.18 -7.77 -16.99
CA PHE A 37 0.86 -8.51 -15.76
C PHE A 37 1.24 -9.98 -15.89
N LYS A 38 2.54 -10.30 -15.90
CA LYS A 38 2.98 -11.69 -15.81
C LYS A 38 2.38 -12.33 -14.55
N SER A 39 1.97 -13.60 -14.66
CA SER A 39 1.40 -14.37 -13.54
C SER A 39 2.18 -14.25 -12.21
N PRO A 40 3.52 -14.33 -12.17
CA PRO A 40 4.29 -14.13 -10.94
C PRO A 40 4.19 -12.72 -10.34
N ASP A 41 4.18 -11.65 -11.16
CA ASP A 41 4.01 -10.27 -10.69
C ASP A 41 2.64 -10.07 -10.06
N THR A 42 1.60 -10.58 -10.73
CA THR A 42 0.23 -10.52 -10.22
C THR A 42 0.11 -11.24 -8.88
N GLY A 43 0.68 -12.44 -8.76
CA GLY A 43 0.71 -13.19 -7.51
C GLY A 43 1.43 -12.44 -6.38
N TRP A 44 2.59 -11.83 -6.70
CA TRP A 44 3.36 -11.02 -5.77
C TRP A 44 2.57 -9.82 -5.25
N VAL A 45 1.97 -9.04 -6.14
CA VAL A 45 1.22 -7.82 -5.78
C VAL A 45 -0.05 -8.17 -4.99
N ILE A 46 -0.75 -9.26 -5.32
CA ILE A 46 -1.90 -9.73 -4.53
C ILE A 46 -1.46 -10.10 -3.11
N PHE A 47 -0.40 -10.90 -2.99
CA PHE A 47 0.12 -11.30 -1.68
C PHE A 47 0.55 -10.09 -0.85
N CYS A 48 1.32 -9.18 -1.43
CA CYS A 48 1.72 -7.95 -0.78
C CYS A 48 0.53 -7.09 -0.37
N GLY A 49 -0.46 -6.90 -1.26
CA GLY A 49 -1.68 -6.15 -0.95
C GLY A 49 -2.51 -6.78 0.18
N ILE A 50 -2.53 -8.11 0.31
CA ILE A 50 -3.16 -8.81 1.44
C ILE A 50 -2.41 -8.52 2.75
N LEU A 51 -1.07 -8.50 2.73
CA LEU A 51 -0.27 -8.11 3.90
C LEU A 51 -0.52 -6.64 4.29
N VAL A 52 -0.67 -5.76 3.31
CA VAL A 52 -1.05 -4.35 3.52
C VAL A 52 -2.44 -4.25 4.15
N LEU A 53 -3.42 -5.02 3.67
CA LEU A 53 -4.74 -5.10 4.27
C LEU A 53 -4.68 -5.65 5.71
N PHE A 54 -3.81 -6.63 5.98
CA PHE A 54 -3.62 -7.19 7.30
C PHE A 54 -3.08 -6.17 8.32
N MET A 55 -2.45 -5.07 7.86
CA MET A 55 -2.06 -3.96 8.73
C MET A 55 -3.26 -3.35 9.46
N GLN A 56 -4.48 -3.43 8.93
CA GLN A 56 -5.70 -2.96 9.60
C GLN A 56 -5.92 -3.64 10.96
N VAL A 57 -5.56 -4.92 11.06
CA VAL A 57 -5.58 -5.65 12.34
C VAL A 57 -4.55 -5.07 13.29
N GLY A 58 -3.35 -4.78 12.78
CA GLY A 58 -2.28 -4.12 13.53
C GLY A 58 -2.69 -2.75 14.06
N PHE A 59 -3.24 -1.87 13.22
CA PHE A 59 -3.71 -0.55 13.65
C PHE A 59 -4.84 -0.64 14.69
N ALA A 60 -5.81 -1.53 14.49
CA ALA A 60 -6.87 -1.74 15.47
C ALA A 60 -6.34 -2.21 16.84
N LEU A 61 -5.35 -3.11 16.86
CA LEU A 61 -4.68 -3.56 18.08
C LEU A 61 -3.83 -2.46 18.73
N LEU A 62 -3.16 -1.66 17.91
CA LEU A 62 -2.33 -0.54 18.38
C LEU A 62 -3.20 0.49 19.07
N GLU A 63 -4.20 1.02 18.34
CA GLU A 63 -5.12 2.02 18.84
C GLU A 63 -5.88 1.52 20.08
N SER A 64 -6.42 0.30 20.02
CA SER A 64 -7.17 -0.25 21.15
C SER A 64 -6.30 -0.39 22.40
N GLY A 65 -5.01 -0.67 22.24
CA GLY A 65 -4.02 -0.75 23.31
C GLY A 65 -3.76 0.58 24.03
N PHE A 66 -3.89 1.71 23.33
CA PHE A 66 -3.64 3.06 23.87
C PHE A 66 -4.89 3.81 24.37
N VAL A 67 -6.10 3.36 24.01
CA VAL A 67 -7.35 4.00 24.45
C VAL A 67 -7.89 3.38 25.73
N LYS A 68 -8.74 4.14 26.43
CA LYS A 68 -9.51 3.67 27.59
C LYS A 68 -10.48 2.56 27.21
N THR A 69 -10.79 1.70 28.17
CA THR A 69 -11.64 0.49 27.98
C THR A 69 -12.99 0.81 27.34
N GLU A 70 -13.62 1.92 27.74
CA GLU A 70 -14.90 2.40 27.20
C GLU A 70 -14.87 2.74 25.69
N ASN A 71 -13.69 3.04 25.14
CA ASN A 71 -13.52 3.44 23.74
C ASN A 71 -13.00 2.30 22.85
N VAL A 72 -12.66 1.12 23.41
CA VAL A 72 -12.07 0.00 22.67
C VAL A 72 -12.97 -0.46 21.53
N VAL A 73 -14.26 -0.66 21.80
CA VAL A 73 -15.23 -1.10 20.78
C VAL A 73 -15.33 -0.07 19.66
N THR A 74 -15.37 1.22 20.01
CA THR A 74 -15.40 2.31 19.04
C THR A 74 -14.17 2.31 18.13
N VAL A 75 -12.98 2.00 18.65
CA VAL A 75 -11.75 1.89 17.85
C VAL A 75 -11.85 0.77 16.81
N TYR A 76 -12.27 -0.44 17.21
CA TYR A 76 -12.44 -1.56 16.29
C TYR A 76 -13.49 -1.27 15.22
N VAL A 77 -14.64 -0.70 15.64
CA VAL A 77 -15.71 -0.31 14.71
C VAL A 77 -15.21 0.72 13.70
N LYS A 78 -14.48 1.75 14.14
CA LYS A 78 -13.87 2.74 13.23
C LYS A 78 -12.93 2.06 12.23
N ASN A 79 -12.01 1.22 12.69
CA ASN A 79 -11.06 0.53 11.80
C ASN A 79 -11.75 -0.29 10.71
N VAL A 80 -12.81 -1.04 11.05
CA VAL A 80 -13.59 -1.81 10.07
C VAL A 80 -14.33 -0.88 9.10
N LEU A 81 -15.02 0.14 9.62
CA LEU A 81 -15.81 1.06 8.80
C LEU A 81 -14.94 1.89 7.87
N VAL A 82 -13.71 2.20 8.24
CA VAL A 82 -12.76 2.95 7.42
C VAL A 82 -12.46 2.23 6.12
N PHE A 83 -12.21 0.92 6.17
CA PHE A 83 -12.03 0.12 4.97
C PHE A 83 -13.30 0.09 4.13
N LEU A 84 -14.44 -0.28 4.74
CA LEU A 84 -15.72 -0.44 4.03
C LEU A 84 -16.18 0.85 3.35
N LEU A 85 -16.13 1.96 4.08
CA LEU A 85 -16.56 3.25 3.56
C LEU A 85 -15.53 3.84 2.61
N GLY A 86 -14.23 3.60 2.80
CA GLY A 86 -13.18 4.07 1.89
C GLY A 86 -13.28 3.46 0.49
N VAL A 87 -13.76 2.22 0.35
CA VAL A 87 -13.96 1.59 -0.96
C VAL A 87 -15.03 2.32 -1.79
N ILE A 88 -16.05 2.91 -1.15
CA ILE A 88 -17.14 3.61 -1.83
C ILE A 88 -16.62 4.79 -2.68
N PRO A 89 -15.99 5.84 -2.12
CA PRO A 89 -15.50 6.96 -2.91
C PRO A 89 -14.46 6.49 -3.94
N ALA A 90 -13.59 5.52 -3.59
CA ALA A 90 -12.61 4.96 -4.51
C ALA A 90 -13.28 4.37 -5.77
N ALA A 91 -14.35 3.58 -5.61
CA ALA A 91 -15.06 2.92 -6.71
C ALA A 91 -15.86 3.88 -7.59
N PHE A 92 -16.44 4.95 -7.03
CA PHE A 92 -17.29 5.86 -7.78
C PHE A 92 -16.52 6.99 -8.47
N TRP A 93 -15.48 7.55 -7.83
CA TRP A 93 -14.71 8.65 -8.42
C TRP A 93 -13.25 8.73 -8.00
N GLY A 94 -12.88 8.31 -6.79
CA GLY A 94 -11.53 8.46 -6.24
C GLY A 94 -10.47 7.81 -7.13
N PHE A 95 -10.69 6.59 -7.60
CA PHE A 95 -9.73 5.97 -8.51
C PHE A 95 -9.59 6.72 -9.84
N ASN A 96 -10.69 7.24 -10.40
CA ASN A 96 -10.67 8.07 -11.61
C ASN A 96 -9.94 9.41 -11.39
N VAL A 97 -10.05 10.01 -10.20
CA VAL A 97 -9.31 11.23 -9.86
C VAL A 97 -7.80 10.93 -9.81
N ALA A 98 -7.44 9.80 -9.19
CA ALA A 98 -6.05 9.36 -9.09
C ALA A 98 -5.44 9.01 -10.47
N TYR A 99 -6.20 8.31 -11.31
CA TYR A 99 -5.77 7.77 -12.60
C TYR A 99 -6.82 8.07 -13.69
N PRO A 100 -6.89 9.30 -14.24
CA PRO A 100 -7.98 9.72 -15.12
C PRO A 100 -8.03 8.99 -16.47
N ASP A 101 -6.90 8.47 -16.93
CA ASP A 101 -6.81 7.71 -18.18
C ASP A 101 -7.29 6.26 -18.00
N VAL A 102 -7.55 5.86 -16.77
CA VAL A 102 -8.04 4.54 -16.38
C VAL A 102 -9.42 4.73 -15.79
N SER A 103 -10.48 4.49 -16.58
CA SER A 103 -11.87 4.62 -16.10
C SER A 103 -12.42 3.28 -15.58
N PRO A 104 -12.27 2.90 -14.29
CA PRO A 104 -13.09 1.85 -13.71
C PRO A 104 -14.53 2.32 -13.65
N HIS A 105 -15.34 1.87 -14.60
CA HIS A 105 -16.77 1.76 -14.36
C HIS A 105 -17.00 0.64 -13.34
N LEU A 106 -17.98 0.81 -12.44
CA LEU A 106 -18.32 -0.21 -11.44
C LEU A 106 -18.50 -1.61 -12.06
N MET A 107 -19.02 -1.66 -13.29
CA MET A 107 -19.17 -2.89 -14.07
C MET A 107 -17.84 -3.58 -14.42
N HIS A 108 -16.76 -2.83 -14.66
CA HIS A 108 -15.41 -3.37 -14.84
C HIS A 108 -14.83 -3.89 -13.52
N LEU A 109 -15.20 -3.30 -12.37
CA LEU A 109 -14.76 -3.80 -11.06
C LEU A 109 -15.52 -5.07 -10.64
N THR A 110 -16.80 -5.21 -11.02
CA THR A 110 -17.66 -6.35 -10.62
C THR A 110 -17.75 -7.48 -11.65
N GLY A 111 -17.25 -7.29 -12.87
CA GLY A 111 -17.26 -8.30 -13.95
C GLY A 111 -16.25 -9.43 -13.74
N SER A 112 -16.07 -10.29 -14.75
CA SER A 112 -15.00 -11.32 -14.78
C SER A 112 -13.68 -10.76 -15.34
N GLY A 113 -12.55 -11.43 -15.12
CA GLY A 113 -11.22 -11.03 -15.64
C GLY A 113 -10.53 -9.91 -14.85
N ASN A 114 -9.30 -9.53 -15.21
CA ASN A 114 -8.54 -8.45 -14.52
C ASN A 114 -8.63 -7.08 -15.25
N HIS A 115 -9.16 -7.05 -16.48
CA HIS A 115 -9.26 -5.86 -17.36
C HIS A 115 -7.94 -5.08 -17.41
N ASP A 116 -6.89 -5.70 -17.97
CA ASP A 116 -5.57 -5.07 -18.14
C ASP A 116 -4.99 -4.52 -16.82
N GLY A 117 -5.13 -5.30 -15.75
CA GLY A 117 -4.59 -4.96 -14.43
C GLY A 117 -5.46 -4.03 -13.59
N LEU A 118 -6.56 -3.53 -14.13
CA LEU A 118 -7.43 -2.57 -13.45
C LEU A 118 -7.86 -3.04 -12.05
N LYS A 119 -8.26 -4.31 -11.89
CA LYS A 119 -8.71 -4.80 -10.58
C LYS A 119 -7.57 -4.91 -9.59
N LEU A 120 -6.39 -5.32 -10.05
CA LEU A 120 -5.18 -5.36 -9.23
C LEU A 120 -4.78 -3.95 -8.77
N SER A 121 -4.72 -2.99 -9.69
CA SER A 121 -4.42 -1.58 -9.38
C SER A 121 -5.46 -0.98 -8.44
N PHE A 122 -6.75 -1.27 -8.66
CA PHE A 122 -7.82 -0.84 -7.77
C PHE A 122 -7.65 -1.42 -6.36
N PHE A 123 -7.36 -2.72 -6.25
CA PHE A 123 -7.10 -3.39 -4.97
C PHE A 123 -5.93 -2.73 -4.22
N VAL A 124 -4.79 -2.52 -4.89
CA VAL A 124 -3.64 -1.81 -4.31
C VAL A 124 -4.04 -0.41 -3.84
N PHE A 125 -4.78 0.33 -4.68
CA PHE A 125 -5.25 1.67 -4.32
C PHE A 125 -6.08 1.68 -3.03
N VAL A 126 -7.07 0.78 -2.89
CA VAL A 126 -7.94 0.77 -1.70
C VAL A 126 -7.22 0.29 -0.44
N VAL A 127 -6.28 -0.66 -0.52
CA VAL A 127 -5.55 -1.11 0.69
C VAL A 127 -4.58 -0.04 1.20
N TYR A 128 -3.92 0.72 0.32
CA TYR A 128 -3.08 1.86 0.71
C TYR A 128 -3.92 3.03 1.24
N GLN A 129 -5.06 3.32 0.59
CA GLN A 129 -6.01 4.33 1.06
C GLN A 129 -6.53 3.99 2.46
N SER A 130 -6.89 2.73 2.70
CA SER A 130 -7.35 2.27 4.02
C SER A 130 -6.28 2.46 5.08
N ASN A 131 -5.01 2.23 4.75
CA ASN A 131 -3.89 2.49 5.66
C ASN A 131 -3.72 4.00 5.94
N CYS A 132 -3.89 4.85 4.94
CA CYS A 132 -3.91 6.31 5.14
C CYS A 132 -5.00 6.72 6.14
N LEU A 133 -6.21 6.18 5.99
CA LEU A 133 -7.33 6.54 6.83
C LEU A 133 -7.22 6.02 8.27
N THR A 134 -6.71 4.80 8.49
CA THR A 134 -6.61 4.25 9.85
C THR A 134 -5.58 4.98 10.73
N ILE A 135 -4.51 5.51 10.14
CA ILE A 135 -3.55 6.38 10.87
C ILE A 135 -4.29 7.58 11.52
N ILE A 136 -5.27 8.15 10.81
CA ILE A 136 -6.08 9.27 11.30
C ILE A 136 -7.01 8.85 12.44
N SER A 137 -7.53 7.62 12.42
CA SER A 137 -8.38 7.07 13.50
C SER A 137 -7.71 7.17 14.85
N GLY A 138 -6.45 6.72 14.94
CA GLY A 138 -5.70 6.69 16.19
C GLY A 138 -5.42 8.09 16.73
N ALA A 139 -5.05 9.01 15.83
CA ALA A 139 -4.78 10.39 16.20
C ALA A 139 -5.99 11.07 16.83
N LEU A 140 -7.21 10.73 16.41
CA LEU A 140 -8.46 11.38 16.84
C LEU A 140 -9.28 10.54 17.85
N ALA A 141 -8.73 9.44 18.34
CA ALA A 141 -9.45 8.53 19.23
C ALA A 141 -9.95 9.20 20.53
N GLU A 142 -11.06 8.68 21.06
CA GLU A 142 -11.70 9.04 22.35
C GLU A 142 -12.42 10.41 22.43
N ARG A 143 -12.27 11.28 21.42
CA ARG A 143 -12.90 12.62 21.45
C ARG A 143 -13.57 13.06 20.16
N THR A 144 -13.77 12.14 19.23
CA THR A 144 -14.58 12.36 18.03
C THR A 144 -15.80 11.46 18.04
N LEU A 145 -16.94 12.01 17.65
CA LEU A 145 -18.10 11.20 17.29
C LEU A 145 -17.75 10.32 16.09
N VAL A 146 -18.20 9.07 16.09
CA VAL A 146 -17.95 8.12 14.99
C VAL A 146 -18.37 8.73 13.66
N LEU A 147 -19.58 9.32 13.58
CA LEU A 147 -20.05 9.94 12.34
C LEU A 147 -19.14 11.08 11.86
N GLY A 148 -18.67 11.95 12.76
CA GLY A 148 -17.76 13.05 12.40
C GLY A 148 -16.40 12.53 11.92
N TYR A 149 -15.93 11.43 12.47
CA TYR A 149 -14.73 10.75 11.99
C TYR A 149 -14.95 10.12 10.60
N LEU A 150 -16.09 9.46 10.37
CA LEU A 150 -16.39 8.84 9.08
C LEU A 150 -16.58 9.88 7.98
N THR A 151 -17.23 11.02 8.24
CA THR A 151 -17.35 12.10 7.25
C THR A 151 -15.98 12.70 6.91
N PHE A 152 -15.12 12.89 7.91
CA PHE A 152 -13.75 13.35 7.70
C PHE A 152 -12.93 12.34 6.88
N GLY A 153 -13.00 11.05 7.22
CA GLY A 153 -12.34 9.98 6.49
C GLY A 153 -12.83 9.86 5.05
N MET A 154 -14.13 9.98 4.81
CA MET A 154 -14.74 9.98 3.47
C MET A 154 -14.27 11.15 2.62
N TYR A 155 -14.11 12.34 3.21
CA TYR A 155 -13.55 13.49 2.50
C TYR A 155 -12.10 13.24 2.08
N ILE A 156 -11.29 12.65 2.97
CA ILE A 156 -9.90 12.33 2.66
C ILE A 156 -9.82 11.24 1.59
N ALA A 157 -10.56 10.15 1.73
CA ALA A 157 -10.58 9.07 0.73
C ALA A 157 -11.17 9.50 -0.62
N GLY A 158 -12.13 10.42 -0.64
CA GLY A 158 -12.74 10.88 -1.87
C GLY A 158 -11.97 11.98 -2.60
N PHE A 159 -11.21 12.80 -1.87
CA PHE A 159 -10.62 14.00 -2.46
C PHE A 159 -9.12 14.10 -2.20
N ILE A 160 -8.70 14.13 -0.92
CA ILE A 160 -7.32 14.44 -0.57
C ILE A 160 -6.36 13.32 -0.98
N TYR A 161 -6.65 12.07 -0.61
CA TYR A 161 -5.82 10.92 -0.95
C TYR A 161 -5.76 10.69 -2.47
N PRO A 162 -6.87 10.60 -3.22
CA PRO A 162 -6.84 10.47 -4.67
C PRO A 162 -6.07 11.59 -5.38
N LEU A 163 -6.23 12.84 -4.93
CA LEU A 163 -5.51 13.97 -5.52
C LEU A 163 -4.01 13.89 -5.24
N SER A 164 -3.63 13.46 -4.03
CA SER A 164 -2.23 13.21 -3.69
C SER A 164 -1.65 12.12 -4.58
N VAL A 165 -2.37 11.03 -4.82
CA VAL A 165 -1.96 9.96 -5.74
C VAL A 165 -1.84 10.52 -7.16
N ARG A 166 -2.82 11.30 -7.64
CA ARG A 166 -2.78 11.92 -8.98
C ARG A 166 -1.53 12.74 -9.18
N PHE A 167 -1.17 13.59 -8.22
CA PHE A 167 -0.01 14.46 -8.36
C PHE A 167 1.31 13.70 -8.42
N THR A 168 1.39 12.51 -7.82
CA THR A 168 2.60 11.69 -7.72
C THR A 168 2.49 10.43 -8.60
N TRP A 169 2.00 9.31 -8.07
CA TRP A 169 1.92 8.01 -8.72
C TRP A 169 1.03 7.97 -9.96
N GLY A 170 0.03 8.85 -10.01
CA GLY A 170 -0.90 8.99 -11.12
C GLY A 170 -0.38 9.79 -12.31
N GLY A 171 0.91 10.12 -12.36
CA GLY A 171 1.52 10.81 -13.50
C GLY A 171 1.26 12.33 -13.54
N GLY A 172 0.89 12.93 -12.42
CA GLY A 172 0.63 14.37 -12.30
C GLY A 172 1.90 15.19 -12.13
N PHE A 173 1.72 16.48 -11.84
CA PHE A 173 2.80 17.48 -11.97
C PHE A 173 4.05 17.22 -11.12
N LEU A 174 3.93 16.56 -9.95
CA LEU A 174 5.13 16.27 -9.13
C LEU A 174 6.00 15.20 -9.78
N SER A 175 5.38 14.24 -10.47
CA SER A 175 6.10 13.21 -11.23
C SER A 175 6.78 13.75 -12.49
N THR A 176 6.43 14.95 -12.96
CA THR A 176 6.98 15.57 -14.18
C THR A 176 8.05 16.64 -13.90
N LEU A 177 8.44 16.84 -12.65
CA LEU A 177 9.51 17.77 -12.27
C LEU A 177 10.90 17.23 -12.68
N ASP A 178 11.91 18.08 -12.63
CA ASP A 178 13.32 17.72 -12.85
C ASP A 178 14.19 18.14 -11.64
N PRO A 179 14.65 17.19 -10.80
CA PRO A 179 14.34 15.75 -10.84
C PRO A 179 12.88 15.47 -10.43
N PRO A 180 12.28 14.34 -10.88
CA PRO A 180 10.90 14.01 -10.55
C PRO A 180 10.77 13.71 -9.05
N PHE A 181 9.60 14.03 -8.49
CA PHE A 181 9.30 13.64 -7.12
C PHE A 181 9.21 12.11 -7.02
N HIS A 182 9.94 11.54 -6.07
CA HIS A 182 9.96 10.10 -5.82
C HIS A 182 9.35 9.77 -4.46
N ASP A 183 8.30 8.97 -4.48
CA ASP A 183 7.72 8.34 -3.30
C ASP A 183 7.51 6.86 -3.63
N SER A 184 8.35 5.98 -3.10
CA SER A 184 8.38 4.58 -3.52
C SER A 184 7.13 3.83 -3.07
N ALA A 185 6.81 3.89 -1.78
CA ALA A 185 5.73 3.11 -1.18
C ALA A 185 4.69 3.98 -0.45
N GLY A 186 4.84 5.30 -0.39
CA GLY A 186 3.80 6.19 0.13
C GLY A 186 4.16 6.89 1.43
N SER A 187 5.44 7.20 1.63
CA SER A 187 5.86 8.08 2.73
C SER A 187 5.18 9.45 2.63
N GLY A 188 5.02 9.97 1.42
CA GLY A 188 4.24 11.18 1.15
C GLY A 188 2.75 10.88 1.06
N VAL A 189 2.35 10.08 0.08
CA VAL A 189 0.92 9.94 -0.28
C VAL A 189 0.05 9.21 0.75
N VAL A 190 0.64 8.36 1.59
CA VAL A 190 -0.07 7.66 2.68
C VAL A 190 0.28 8.31 4.00
N HIS A 191 1.55 8.27 4.41
CA HIS A 191 1.92 8.63 5.78
C HIS A 191 1.91 10.15 6.04
N MET A 192 2.45 10.97 5.14
CA MET A 192 2.43 12.43 5.31
C MET A 192 1.01 12.98 5.15
N VAL A 193 0.24 12.52 4.16
CA VAL A 193 -1.18 12.89 4.02
C VAL A 193 -1.95 12.56 5.29
N ALA A 194 -1.82 11.32 5.80
CA ALA A 194 -2.47 10.93 7.04
C ALA A 194 -1.99 11.72 8.25
N GLY A 195 -0.68 11.97 8.35
CA GLY A 195 -0.08 12.74 9.44
C GLY A 195 -0.56 14.19 9.48
N MET A 196 -0.62 14.84 8.31
CA MET A 196 -1.14 16.21 8.20
C MET A 196 -2.64 16.27 8.49
N ALA A 197 -3.42 15.33 7.97
CA ALA A 197 -4.84 15.23 8.30
C ALA A 197 -5.07 14.97 9.80
N SER A 198 -4.24 14.13 10.41
CA SER A 198 -4.24 13.85 11.84
C SER A 198 -3.93 15.09 12.66
N LEU A 199 -2.91 15.86 12.26
CA LEU A 199 -2.55 17.13 12.89
C LEU A 199 -3.69 18.14 12.79
N THR A 200 -4.22 18.37 11.58
CA THR A 200 -5.35 19.28 11.36
C THR A 200 -6.56 18.85 12.19
N GLY A 201 -6.91 17.57 12.17
CA GLY A 201 -8.01 17.03 12.97
C GLY A 201 -7.78 17.22 14.47
N ALA A 202 -6.57 16.98 14.97
CA ALA A 202 -6.24 17.16 16.38
C ALA A 202 -6.31 18.62 16.83
N VAL A 203 -5.91 19.56 15.95
CA VAL A 203 -6.04 21.01 16.20
C VAL A 203 -7.50 21.44 16.25
N VAL A 204 -8.33 20.98 15.30
CA VAL A 204 -9.75 21.35 15.21
C VAL A 204 -10.57 20.74 16.35
N VAL A 205 -10.36 19.47 16.66
CA VAL A 205 -11.10 18.76 17.72
C VAL A 205 -10.60 19.14 19.12
N GLY A 206 -9.32 19.48 19.24
CA GLY A 206 -8.68 19.82 20.50
C GLY A 206 -8.21 18.60 21.30
N SER A 207 -7.68 18.89 22.50
CA SER A 207 -7.13 17.88 23.40
C SER A 207 -8.21 17.03 24.05
N ARG A 208 -7.89 15.77 24.35
CA ARG A 208 -8.73 14.91 25.20
C ARG A 208 -8.98 15.57 26.55
N LEU A 209 -10.19 15.40 27.08
CA LEU A 209 -10.55 15.90 28.41
C LEU A 209 -9.58 15.35 29.46
N GLY A 210 -8.98 16.24 30.27
CA GLY A 210 -8.00 15.87 31.29
C GLY A 210 -6.57 15.63 30.79
N ARG A 211 -6.27 15.78 29.48
CA ARG A 211 -4.93 15.50 28.92
C ARG A 211 -3.79 16.30 29.58
N TRP A 212 -4.09 17.51 30.03
CA TRP A 212 -3.13 18.43 30.62
C TRP A 212 -3.30 18.58 32.14
N ASP A 213 -4.16 17.75 32.74
CA ASP A 213 -4.34 17.68 34.19
C ASP A 213 -3.34 16.66 34.75
N SER A 214 -2.38 17.12 35.55
CA SER A 214 -1.37 16.25 36.17
C SER A 214 -1.99 15.16 37.05
N ALA A 215 -3.16 15.40 37.65
CA ALA A 215 -3.85 14.40 38.46
C ALA A 215 -4.43 13.25 37.62
N LYS A 216 -4.53 13.43 36.29
CA LYS A 216 -5.07 12.45 35.33
C LYS A 216 -4.03 11.89 34.38
N ALA A 217 -2.73 12.12 34.65
CA ALA A 217 -1.66 11.65 33.76
C ALA A 217 -1.73 10.14 33.49
N ALA A 218 -2.06 9.35 34.53
CA ALA A 218 -2.21 7.89 34.44
C ALA A 218 -3.34 7.43 33.49
N ASP A 219 -4.38 8.26 33.27
CA ASP A 219 -5.49 7.93 32.36
C ASP A 219 -5.04 7.83 30.89
N PHE A 220 -3.83 8.32 30.57
CA PHE A 220 -3.28 8.34 29.22
C PHE A 220 -2.11 7.36 29.02
N GLU A 221 -1.82 6.51 30.01
CA GLU A 221 -0.89 5.41 29.84
C GLU A 221 -1.50 4.29 28.98
N PRO A 222 -0.68 3.48 28.28
CA PRO A 222 -1.20 2.39 27.46
C PRO A 222 -1.95 1.36 28.32
N ARG A 223 -3.24 1.21 28.07
CA ARG A 223 -4.12 0.28 28.77
C ARG A 223 -3.70 -1.19 28.60
N ASN A 224 -3.22 -1.58 27.42
CA ASN A 224 -2.80 -2.97 27.16
C ASN A 224 -1.54 -3.00 26.30
N ILE A 225 -0.40 -3.08 26.99
CA ILE A 225 0.93 -3.16 26.39
C ILE A 225 1.06 -4.40 25.51
N SER A 226 0.49 -5.55 25.89
CA SER A 226 0.53 -6.78 25.07
C SER A 226 -0.13 -6.57 23.70
N SER A 227 -1.26 -5.83 23.66
CA SER A 227 -1.92 -5.45 22.41
C SER A 227 -1.05 -4.54 21.56
N VAL A 228 -0.40 -3.54 22.17
CA VAL A 228 0.53 -2.62 21.49
C VAL A 228 1.73 -3.35 20.91
N LEU A 229 2.33 -4.29 21.67
CA LEU A 229 3.47 -5.07 21.21
C LEU A 229 3.08 -6.08 20.13
N PHE A 230 1.91 -6.70 20.24
CA PHE A 230 1.42 -7.59 19.18
C PHE A 230 1.09 -6.82 17.91
N ALA A 231 0.51 -5.62 18.03
CA ALA A 231 0.28 -4.72 16.91
C ALA A 231 1.58 -4.36 16.18
N LEU A 232 2.66 -4.06 16.92
CA LEU A 232 3.98 -3.79 16.34
C LEU A 232 4.45 -4.94 15.44
N LEU A 233 4.33 -6.19 15.91
CA LEU A 233 4.72 -7.37 15.12
C LEU A 233 3.86 -7.54 13.87
N VAL A 234 2.54 -7.37 13.99
CA VAL A 234 1.61 -7.45 12.87
C VAL A 234 1.90 -6.37 11.83
N LEU A 235 2.10 -5.13 12.26
CA LEU A 235 2.43 -4.03 11.36
C LEU A 235 3.80 -4.22 10.71
N MET A 236 4.80 -4.73 11.44
CA MET A 236 6.11 -5.06 10.88
C MET A 236 6.00 -6.07 9.72
N VAL A 237 5.20 -7.13 9.89
CA VAL A 237 4.93 -8.09 8.81
C VAL A 237 4.23 -7.41 7.63
N GLY A 238 3.23 -6.58 7.89
CA GLY A 238 2.53 -5.83 6.86
C GLY A 238 3.42 -4.88 6.06
N TRP A 239 4.41 -4.26 6.71
CA TRP A 239 5.36 -3.34 6.06
C TRP A 239 6.25 -4.01 5.03
N TYR A 240 6.53 -5.32 5.14
CA TYR A 240 7.23 -6.05 4.08
C TYR A 240 6.39 -6.12 2.80
N GLY A 241 5.07 -6.31 2.91
CA GLY A 241 4.16 -6.23 1.77
C GLY A 241 4.00 -4.79 1.26
N PHE A 242 3.94 -3.82 2.17
CA PHE A 242 3.82 -2.40 1.83
C PHE A 242 5.02 -1.91 1.00
N ASN A 243 6.24 -2.14 1.45
CA ASN A 243 7.42 -1.66 0.73
C ASN A 243 7.86 -2.61 -0.39
N GLY A 244 7.84 -3.93 -0.16
CA GLY A 244 8.22 -4.92 -1.18
C GLY A 244 7.25 -4.96 -2.36
N GLY A 245 5.95 -4.84 -2.09
CA GLY A 245 4.90 -4.82 -3.13
C GLY A 245 4.92 -3.57 -4.00
N ALA A 246 5.49 -2.46 -3.52
CA ALA A 246 5.59 -1.22 -4.27
C ALA A 246 6.51 -1.31 -5.51
N SER A 247 7.35 -2.35 -5.58
CA SER A 247 8.15 -2.65 -6.78
C SER A 247 7.31 -3.29 -7.91
N MET A 248 6.04 -3.62 -7.65
CA MET A 248 5.04 -4.09 -8.61
C MET A 248 5.33 -5.40 -9.37
N GLY A 249 6.48 -6.04 -9.16
CA GLY A 249 6.81 -7.30 -9.82
C GLY A 249 8.02 -8.04 -9.24
N ILE A 250 8.19 -9.28 -9.70
CA ILE A 250 9.29 -10.22 -9.44
C ILE A 250 9.63 -11.07 -10.70
N SER A 251 9.14 -10.70 -11.89
CA SER A 251 9.33 -11.46 -13.12
C SER A 251 10.74 -11.35 -13.71
N THR A 252 11.40 -10.21 -13.55
CA THR A 252 12.77 -10.00 -14.05
C THR A 252 13.77 -9.96 -12.90
N THR A 253 15.06 -10.14 -13.20
CA THR A 253 16.13 -9.98 -12.22
C THR A 253 16.10 -8.59 -11.59
N ALA A 254 15.84 -7.55 -12.38
CA ALA A 254 15.73 -6.17 -11.88
C ALA A 254 14.56 -5.99 -10.90
N ASP A 255 13.40 -6.59 -11.18
CA ASP A 255 12.23 -6.51 -10.30
C ASP A 255 12.47 -7.24 -8.97
N VAL A 256 13.13 -8.40 -9.03
CA VAL A 256 13.54 -9.17 -7.84
C VAL A 256 14.53 -8.37 -7.01
N GLU A 257 15.55 -7.76 -7.64
CA GLU A 257 16.53 -6.92 -6.95
C GLU A 257 15.87 -5.70 -6.28
N ALA A 258 14.94 -5.02 -6.98
CA ALA A 258 14.19 -3.89 -6.42
C ALA A 258 13.34 -4.31 -5.22
N SER A 259 12.57 -5.38 -5.35
CA SER A 259 11.74 -5.94 -4.27
C SER A 259 12.56 -6.36 -3.06
N MET A 260 13.69 -7.05 -3.28
CA MET A 260 14.59 -7.49 -2.20
C MET A 260 15.26 -6.31 -1.50
N ASN A 261 15.71 -5.30 -2.27
CA ASN A 261 16.27 -4.07 -1.70
C ASN A 261 15.23 -3.35 -0.82
N ALA A 262 13.99 -3.22 -1.28
CA ALA A 262 12.90 -2.64 -0.49
C ALA A 262 12.65 -3.42 0.82
N ILE A 263 12.64 -4.74 0.77
CA ILE A 263 12.42 -5.59 1.96
C ILE A 263 13.56 -5.46 2.96
N ILE A 264 14.82 -5.55 2.50
CA ILE A 264 15.98 -5.47 3.38
C ILE A 264 16.14 -4.07 3.98
N THR A 265 15.90 -3.01 3.21
CA THR A 265 15.91 -1.64 3.73
C THR A 265 14.78 -1.41 4.74
N THR A 266 13.63 -2.05 4.57
CA THR A 266 12.52 -2.04 5.56
C THR A 266 12.98 -2.64 6.89
N THR A 267 13.66 -3.80 6.87
CA THR A 267 14.21 -4.43 8.07
C THR A 267 15.19 -3.51 8.78
N PHE A 268 16.21 -3.01 8.06
CA PHE A 268 17.25 -2.18 8.67
C PHE A 268 16.69 -0.86 9.19
N SER A 269 15.76 -0.23 8.47
CA SER A 269 15.12 1.03 8.91
C SER A 269 14.32 0.83 10.19
N GLY A 270 13.52 -0.24 10.26
CA GLY A 270 12.75 -0.58 11.46
C GLY A 270 13.64 -0.87 12.67
N VAL A 271 14.71 -1.64 12.48
CA VAL A 271 15.70 -1.93 13.52
C VAL A 271 16.42 -0.68 13.98
N SER A 272 16.90 0.16 13.05
CA SER A 272 17.62 1.39 13.41
C SER A 272 16.73 2.36 14.17
N GLY A 273 15.48 2.56 13.73
CA GLY A 273 14.52 3.43 14.41
C GLY A 273 14.20 2.92 15.82
N GLY A 274 13.92 1.62 15.95
CA GLY A 274 13.64 0.99 17.24
C GLY A 274 14.83 1.07 18.20
N LEU A 275 16.05 0.82 17.74
CA LEU A 275 17.26 0.90 18.56
C LEU A 275 17.54 2.32 19.04
N VAL A 276 17.39 3.33 18.17
CA VAL A 276 17.59 4.73 18.56
C VAL A 276 16.62 5.11 19.69
N VAL A 277 15.34 4.75 19.56
CA VAL A 277 14.34 5.04 20.59
C VAL A 277 14.61 4.24 21.87
N PHE A 278 14.97 2.95 21.75
CA PHE A 278 15.26 2.10 22.90
C PHE A 278 16.47 2.58 23.69
N VAL A 279 17.60 2.83 23.02
CA VAL A 279 18.82 3.36 23.66
C VAL A 279 18.59 4.76 24.22
N GLY A 280 17.92 5.63 23.47
CA GLY A 280 17.57 6.98 23.94
C GLY A 280 16.73 6.93 25.21
N SER A 281 15.73 6.04 25.27
CA SER A 281 14.91 5.82 26.46
C SER A 281 15.74 5.33 27.65
N LEU A 282 16.68 4.40 27.45
CA LEU A 282 17.58 3.94 28.51
C LEU A 282 18.49 5.04 29.05
N VAL A 283 18.97 5.94 28.19
CA VAL A 283 19.81 7.06 28.62
C VAL A 283 18.98 8.07 29.41
N MET A 284 17.81 8.48 28.90
CA MET A 284 16.97 9.46 29.57
C MET A 284 16.46 8.96 30.93
N ASN A 285 16.02 7.69 31.00
CA ASN A 285 15.46 7.13 32.24
C ASN A 285 16.51 6.69 33.27
N ARG A 286 17.82 6.69 32.93
CA ARG A 286 18.92 6.47 33.88
C ARG A 286 19.51 7.78 34.43
N LEU A 287 19.16 8.91 33.83
CA LEU A 287 19.58 10.25 34.27
C LEU A 287 18.57 10.88 35.26
N GLU A 288 17.49 10.17 35.58
CA GLU A 288 16.56 10.43 36.69
C GLU A 288 16.86 9.48 37.85
#